data_AF-A0A821TD82-F1
#
_entry.id   AF-A0A821TD82-F1
#
_cell.length_a   1.000
_cell.length_b   1.000
_cell.length_c   1.000
_cell.angle_alpha   90.00
_cell.angle_beta   90.00
_cell.angle_gamma   90.00
#
_symmetry.space_group_name_H-M   'P 1'
#
loop_
_entity.id
_entity.type
_entity.pdbx_description
1 polymer ?
#
loop_
_entity_poly.entity_id
_entity_poly.type
_entity_poly.pdbx_seq_one_letter_code
_entity_poly.pdbx_strand_id
1 'polypeptide(L)'
;NNQPLFQVHATDLDIGDNGRLSYSILPPYNNSFVINDQGQVFNLEILNQSSYYHLHIIAIDDGKPNRLNSTHHCYISIATMNIFDNLI
;
A
#
# COMPACT_ATOMS: atom_id res chain seq x y z
N ASN A 1 1.26 2.98 15.50
CA ASN A 1 0.25 1.91 15.54
C ASN A 1 0.92 0.64 15.03
N ASN A 2 0.90 -0.49 15.76
CA ASN A 2 1.59 -1.71 15.32
C ASN A 2 0.68 -2.67 14.52
N GLN A 3 -0.57 -2.28 14.26
CA GLN A 3 -1.50 -3.07 13.46
C GLN A 3 -1.60 -2.46 12.05
N PRO A 4 -1.48 -3.27 10.99
CA PRO A 4 -1.67 -2.79 9.63
C PRO A 4 -3.14 -2.42 9.39
N LEU A 5 -3.38 -1.41 8.58
CA LEU A 5 -4.72 -1.04 8.11
C LEU A 5 -5.27 -2.09 7.14
N PHE A 6 -4.41 -2.53 6.22
CA PHE A 6 -4.68 -3.58 5.23
C PHE A 6 -3.35 -4.06 4.63
N GLN A 7 -3.41 -5.11 3.81
CA GLN A 7 -2.28 -5.65 3.08
C GLN A 7 -2.62 -5.69 1.59
N VAL A 8 -1.70 -5.23 0.75
CA VAL A 8 -1.76 -5.45 -0.70
C VAL A 8 -0.92 -6.66 -1.08
N HIS A 9 -1.33 -7.33 -2.14
CA HIS A 9 -0.61 -8.47 -2.69
C HIS A 9 -0.42 -8.24 -4.18
N ALA A 10 0.83 -8.29 -4.64
CA ALA A 10 1.17 -8.34 -6.04
C ALA A 10 1.85 -9.69 -6.30
N THR A 11 1.53 -10.30 -7.43
CA THR A 11 2.02 -11.62 -7.81
C THR A 11 2.98 -11.48 -8.97
N ASP A 12 4.22 -11.91 -8.75
CA ASP A 12 5.18 -12.17 -9.80
C ASP A 12 5.15 -13.67 -10.14
N LEU A 13 5.22 -14.03 -11.42
CA LEU A 13 5.21 -15.42 -11.88
C LEU A 13 6.61 -16.04 -11.92
N ASP A 14 7.66 -15.23 -11.68
CA ASP A 14 9.04 -15.69 -11.68
C ASP A 14 9.39 -16.49 -10.41
N ILE A 15 10.14 -17.58 -10.60
CA ILE A 15 10.49 -18.55 -9.54
C ILE A 15 11.79 -18.11 -8.83
N GLY A 16 11.80 -18.15 -7.49
CA GLY A 16 12.98 -17.90 -6.64
C GLY A 16 13.13 -16.43 -6.23
N ASP A 17 14.33 -16.03 -5.75
CA ASP A 17 14.63 -14.66 -5.31
C ASP A 17 14.46 -13.57 -6.40
N ASN A 18 14.22 -13.99 -7.65
CA ASN A 18 13.92 -13.10 -8.77
C ASN A 18 12.50 -12.50 -8.71
N GLY A 19 11.62 -12.98 -7.82
CA GLY A 19 10.28 -12.44 -7.62
C GLY A 19 10.17 -11.39 -6.50
N ARG A 20 11.27 -10.73 -6.11
CA ARG A 20 11.23 -9.74 -5.01
C ARG A 20 10.56 -8.46 -5.48
N LEU A 21 9.37 -8.21 -4.93
CA LEU A 21 8.61 -6.99 -5.17
C LEU A 21 8.99 -5.89 -4.17
N SER A 22 9.19 -4.68 -4.69
CA SER A 22 9.35 -3.48 -3.88
C SER A 22 8.09 -2.64 -3.94
N TYR A 23 7.51 -2.33 -2.78
CA TYR A 23 6.31 -1.52 -2.67
C TYR A 23 6.65 -0.07 -2.31
N SER A 24 5.85 0.89 -2.80
CA SER A 24 5.93 2.29 -2.39
C SER A 24 4.57 2.97 -2.47
N ILE A 25 4.33 3.92 -1.57
CA ILE A 25 3.18 4.82 -1.63
C ILE A 25 3.66 6.13 -2.27
N LEU A 26 2.94 6.61 -3.29
CA LEU A 26 3.25 7.86 -3.97
C LEU A 26 2.60 9.07 -3.26
N PRO A 27 3.12 10.30 -3.49
CA PRO A 27 2.49 11.51 -3.00
C PRO A 27 1.01 11.64 -3.40
N PRO A 28 0.17 12.33 -2.60
CA PRO A 28 0.56 13.18 -1.46
C PRO A 28 0.67 12.46 -0.12
N TYR A 29 0.31 11.17 -0.05
CA TYR A 29 0.11 10.45 1.21
C TYR A 29 1.32 9.65 1.70
N ASN A 30 2.46 9.74 1.00
CA ASN A 30 3.70 9.04 1.34
C ASN A 30 4.36 9.50 2.66
N ASN A 31 3.87 10.59 3.25
CA ASN A 31 4.27 11.05 4.59
C ASN A 31 3.27 10.65 5.69
N SER A 32 2.03 10.33 5.32
CA SER A 32 0.94 9.95 6.25
C SER A 32 0.82 8.44 6.40
N PHE A 33 1.26 7.69 5.38
CA PHE A 33 1.20 6.24 5.32
C PHE A 33 2.54 5.63 4.90
N VAL A 34 2.80 4.42 5.37
CA VAL A 34 3.96 3.62 4.99
C VAL A 34 3.52 2.22 4.58
N ILE A 35 4.26 1.60 3.66
CA ILE A 35 4.09 0.21 3.24
C ILE A 35 5.41 -0.54 3.48
N ASN A 36 5.34 -1.75 4.04
CA ASN A 36 6.52 -2.61 4.21
C ASN A 36 6.70 -3.58 3.02
N ASP A 37 7.76 -4.39 3.06
CA ASP A 37 8.09 -5.36 2.02
C ASP A 37 7.10 -6.55 1.95
N GLN A 38 6.29 -6.77 2.99
CA GLN A 38 5.17 -7.70 2.95
C GLN A 38 3.88 -7.08 2.36
N GLY A 39 3.93 -5.82 1.89
CA GLY A 39 2.76 -5.12 1.34
C GLY A 39 1.76 -4.64 2.40
N GLN A 40 2.13 -4.64 3.68
CA GLN A 40 1.27 -4.17 4.77
C GLN A 40 1.36 -2.66 4.88
N VAL A 41 0.19 -2.01 4.92
CA VAL A 41 0.07 -0.54 5.00
C VAL A 41 -0.26 -0.10 6.41
N PHE A 42 0.46 0.90 6.91
CA PHE A 42 0.29 1.49 8.23
C PHE A 42 0.10 3.00 8.12
N ASN A 43 -0.62 3.59 9.06
CA ASN A 43 -0.66 5.04 9.26
C ASN A 43 0.47 5.49 10.18
N LEU A 44 1.13 6.58 9.82
CA LEU A 44 2.16 7.24 10.63
C LEU A 44 1.57 8.28 11.57
N GLU A 45 0.39 8.81 11.25
CA GLU A 45 -0.33 9.83 12.02
C GLU A 45 -1.78 9.41 12.30
N ILE A 46 -2.43 10.14 13.20
CA ILE A 46 -3.86 9.96 13.47
C ILE A 46 -4.63 10.41 12.22
N LEU A 47 -5.45 9.52 11.67
CA LEU A 47 -6.29 9.85 10.52
C LEU A 47 -7.46 10.73 10.96
N ASN A 48 -7.81 11.70 10.12
CA ASN A 48 -8.98 12.53 10.32
C ASN A 48 -10.25 11.67 10.26
N GLN A 49 -11.21 11.98 11.13
CA GLN A 49 -12.52 11.32 11.11
C GLN A 49 -13.32 11.74 9.87
N SER A 50 -14.23 10.87 9.43
CA SER A 50 -15.15 11.13 8.31
C SER A 50 -14.46 11.63 7.04
N SER A 51 -13.29 11.06 6.74
CA SER A 51 -12.39 11.49 5.66
C SER A 51 -12.07 10.33 4.70
N TYR A 52 -11.71 10.70 3.48
CA TYR A 52 -11.28 9.76 2.44
C TYR A 52 -9.81 9.98 2.09
N TYR A 53 -9.06 8.89 2.01
CA TYR A 53 -7.66 8.89 1.59
C TYR A 53 -7.51 8.01 0.35
N HIS A 54 -7.04 8.60 -0.75
CA HIS A 54 -6.80 7.88 -2.00
C HIS A 54 -5.32 7.57 -2.14
N LEU A 55 -4.93 6.38 -1.70
CA LEU A 55 -3.55 5.93 -1.80
C LEU A 55 -3.24 5.42 -3.19
N HIS A 56 -2.13 5.90 -3.75
CA HIS A 56 -1.53 5.38 -4.96
C HIS A 56 -0.31 4.55 -4.58
N ILE A 57 -0.45 3.23 -4.70
CA ILE A 57 0.60 2.27 -4.36
C ILE A 57 1.20 1.76 -5.67
N ILE A 58 2.53 1.66 -5.70
CA ILE A 58 3.26 0.99 -6.78
C ILE A 58 3.97 -0.25 -6.25
N ALA A 59 4.01 -1.27 -7.09
CA ALA A 59 4.86 -2.45 -6.92
C ALA A 59 5.82 -2.53 -8.10
N ILE A 60 7.10 -2.73 -7.82
CA ILE A 60 8.17 -2.84 -8.81
C ILE A 60 8.80 -4.21 -8.66
N ASP A 61 8.86 -4.97 -9.75
CA ASP A 61 9.65 -6.21 -9.84
C ASP A 61 11.15 -5.90 -10.05
N ASP A 62 12.03 -6.75 -9.54
CA ASP A 62 13.49 -6.63 -9.75
C ASP A 62 14.05 -7.86 -10.48
N GLY A 63 13.23 -8.45 -11.37
CA GLY A 63 13.58 -9.65 -12.14
C GLY A 63 14.83 -9.47 -13.03
N LYS A 64 15.66 -10.51 -13.10
CA LYS A 64 16.87 -10.62 -13.96
C LYS A 64 16.67 -11.73 -15.01
N PRO A 65 17.34 -11.71 -16.19
CA PRO A 65 18.38 -10.78 -16.67
C PRO A 65 17.84 -9.61 -17.52
N ASN A 66 16.60 -9.69 -17.99
CA ASN A 66 15.95 -8.58 -18.69
C ASN A 66 15.18 -7.79 -17.64
N ARG A 67 15.77 -6.66 -17.21
CA ARG A 67 15.15 -5.65 -16.34
C ARG A 67 13.93 -5.01 -17.01
N LEU A 68 12.90 -5.78 -17.29
CA LEU A 68 11.60 -5.20 -17.51
C LEU A 68 11.10 -4.82 -16.13
N ASN A 69 11.60 -3.70 -15.59
CA ASN A 69 11.10 -3.10 -14.36
C ASN A 69 9.64 -2.74 -14.59
N SER A 70 8.73 -3.67 -14.37
CA SER A 70 7.32 -3.47 -14.55
C SER A 70 6.83 -2.75 -13.30
N THR A 71 6.34 -1.53 -13.51
CA THR A 71 5.71 -0.76 -12.44
C THR A 71 4.22 -1.01 -12.52
N HIS A 72 3.69 -1.68 -11.50
CA HIS A 72 2.27 -1.94 -11.37
C HIS A 72 1.65 -0.94 -10.41
N HIS A 73 0.52 -0.34 -10.81
CA HIS A 73 -0.18 0.68 -10.03
C HIS A 73 -1.44 0.09 -9.38
N CYS A 74 -1.66 0.43 -8.12
CA CYS A 74 -2.86 0.09 -7.35
C CYS A 74 -3.41 1.37 -6.68
N TYR A 75 -4.71 1.57 -6.75
CA TYR A 75 -5.39 2.71 -6.14
C TYR A 75 -6.36 2.21 -5.05
N ILE A 76 -6.22 2.73 -3.84
CA ILE A 76 -7.00 2.29 -2.68
C ILE A 76 -7.65 3.50 -2.02
N SER A 77 -8.94 3.41 -1.77
CA SER A 77 -9.71 4.43 -1.02
C SER A 77 -9.94 3.94 0.40
N ILE A 78 -9.40 4.66 1.38
CA ILE A 78 -9.67 4.43 2.80
C ILE A 78 -10.73 5.43 3.24
N ALA A 79 -11.83 4.95 3.79
CA ALA A 79 -12.84 5.77 4.44
C ALA A 79 -12.72 5.62 5.95
N THR A 80 -12.56 6.73 6.67
CA THR A 80 -12.68 6.75 8.13
C THR A 80 -14.13 7.05 8.50
N MET A 81 -14.66 6.35 9.48
CA MET A 81 -16.01 6.57 10.02
C MET A 81 -15.91 7.09 11.44
N ASN A 82 -16.85 7.92 11.87
CA ASN A 82 -16.97 8.21 13.28
C ASN A 82 -17.54 6.96 13.98
N ILE A 83 -16.99 6.63 15.15
CA ILE A 83 -17.49 5.51 15.96
C ILE A 83 -18.95 5.70 16.40
N PHE A 84 -19.48 6.92 16.33
CA PHE A 84 -20.89 7.23 16.59
C PHE A 84 -21.79 7.15 15.37
N ASP A 85 -21.25 7.00 14.14
CA ASP A 85 -22.06 6.94 12.90
C ASP A 85 -22.80 5.61 12.73
N ASN A 86 -22.49 4.58 13.55
CA ASN A 86 -23.13 3.26 13.52
C ASN A 86 -24.36 3.14 14.46
N LEU A 87 -24.84 4.24 15.03
CA LEU A 87 -26.05 4.30 15.86
C LEU A 87 -27.19 4.95 15.05
N ILE A 88 -27.74 4.21 14.09
CA ILE A 88 -29.04 4.50 13.47
C ILE A 88 -29.84 3.20 13.40
#